data_AF-A0A5C9EBN3-F1
#
_entry.id   AF-A0A5C9EBN3-F1
#
_cell.length_a   1.000
_cell.length_b   1.000
_cell.length_c   1.000
_cell.angle_alpha   90.00
_cell.angle_beta   90.00
_cell.angle_gamma   90.00
#
_symmetry.space_group_name_H-M   'P 1'
#
loop_
_entity.id
_entity.type
_entity.pdbx_description
1 polymer ?
#
loop_
_entity_poly.entity_id
_entity_poly.type
_entity_poly.pdbx_seq_one_letter_code
_entity_poly.pdbx_strand_id
1 'polypeptide(L)'
;MKRTSTILIILIIPLFVGVFITGQTPTAAWGLNTHQFIVSEAMSEISNDTWAEVFEYYSPEILSGCTLPDTAWQDWDNHLYYPETGEYNAPNAAKLYYDYALANFSAENWVDGFVAVGVMTHYFSDPCIPIHTGPNWPGHSGYERDINEHLNDLTLIESEETEVENVSQMVVDAATYSHQYYDTVVEAYDDDDSRVLMSDTEIKTLTEECLSMAINGCLSLFYTLSQEVEAPDITIELTHVAVVDYAHNNDYIDYAGEDELSALNQSLAREGFEMRKQTTAFTSGDLTDAELLIITCALEEYSSSELSAISSWASSGNKTLIITGRGDYSEYVEVARSNQILEEIGSDIRINDDNVYMEGTYQPFYNDLTEIPSSTDTVGLTEDVDAVTFFSPTSLYFLDDDAPLPIIYADASGYQTNQNPPAISVIYDDQMDGKYGDQIILGAAEEIGSFRLVVTGTTFFSNFDYQKSVNFDNIVLLENILEWAKGIRLIDTIPLVDEVGPRIGELTTTTQQPISEEMATFTASVSDPSGVKNVSVEYVLNGITHTFAMTGSDGQYTVDIPNPGTTVNLRVVAYDNDNNYAIRGDFAVIWERSGGIDPLLIAIIGIAAVVGIVVVVILIKMR
;
A
#
# COMPACT_ATOMS: atom_id res chain seq x y z
N MET A 1 -29.68 -22.94 -24.95
CA MET A 1 -30.82 -22.30 -24.28
C MET A 1 -30.24 -21.43 -23.19
N LYS A 2 -30.24 -20.10 -23.40
CA LYS A 2 -29.66 -19.14 -22.45
C LYS A 2 -30.49 -19.13 -21.18
N ARG A 3 -29.89 -19.51 -20.05
CA ARG A 3 -30.44 -19.27 -18.72
C ARG A 3 -29.78 -18.00 -18.21
N THR A 4 -30.55 -16.92 -18.22
CA THR A 4 -30.24 -15.69 -17.52
C THR A 4 -30.47 -15.97 -16.04
N SER A 5 -29.40 -16.16 -15.27
CA SER A 5 -29.47 -16.13 -13.82
C SER A 5 -29.40 -14.67 -13.39
N THR A 6 -30.52 -14.14 -12.92
CA THR A 6 -30.58 -12.84 -12.27
C THR A 6 -30.06 -13.04 -10.85
N ILE A 7 -28.84 -12.58 -10.58
CA ILE A 7 -28.29 -12.46 -9.24
C ILE A 7 -29.11 -11.38 -8.52
N LEU A 8 -29.78 -11.76 -7.44
CA LEU A 8 -30.52 -10.85 -6.58
C LEU A 8 -29.56 -10.39 -5.48
N ILE A 9 -28.83 -9.30 -5.73
CA ILE A 9 -28.02 -8.63 -4.72
C ILE A 9 -28.97 -8.02 -3.69
N ILE A 10 -29.01 -8.58 -2.48
CA ILE A 10 -29.69 -7.98 -1.34
C ILE A 10 -28.73 -6.92 -0.79
N LEU A 11 -28.87 -5.69 -1.26
CA LEU A 11 -28.28 -4.49 -0.67
C LEU A 11 -28.81 -4.32 0.76
N ILE A 12 -27.98 -4.64 1.76
CA ILE A 12 -28.20 -4.21 3.15
C ILE A 12 -27.74 -2.75 3.23
N ILE A 13 -28.70 -1.83 3.20
CA ILE A 13 -28.46 -0.40 3.44
C ILE A 13 -28.41 -0.17 4.96
N PRO A 14 -27.31 0.34 5.54
CA PRO A 14 -27.32 0.80 6.92
C PRO A 14 -28.07 2.13 6.99
N LEU A 15 -29.23 2.12 7.67
CA LEU A 15 -30.02 3.31 7.99
C LEU A 15 -29.29 4.08 9.10
N PHE A 16 -28.38 4.98 8.72
CA PHE A 16 -27.73 5.91 9.64
C PHE A 16 -28.77 6.86 10.26
N VAL A 17 -29.06 6.65 11.55
CA VAL A 17 -29.67 7.66 12.41
C VAL A 17 -28.54 8.26 13.24
N GLY A 18 -28.09 9.46 12.88
CA GLY A 18 -27.06 10.17 13.61
C GLY A 18 -27.48 10.47 15.04
N VAL A 19 -26.83 9.82 15.99
CA VAL A 19 -26.79 10.22 17.39
C VAL A 19 -25.37 10.68 17.68
N PHE A 20 -25.19 11.98 17.89
CA PHE A 20 -23.94 12.52 18.39
C PHE A 20 -23.79 12.10 19.86
N ILE A 21 -22.91 11.14 20.13
CA ILE A 21 -22.38 10.86 21.47
C ILE A 21 -20.94 11.37 21.49
N THR A 22 -20.66 12.25 22.44
CA THR A 22 -19.34 12.81 22.69
C THR A 22 -18.48 11.82 23.49
N GLY A 23 -17.32 11.46 22.93
CA GLY A 23 -16.06 11.24 23.64
C GLY A 23 -15.94 10.01 24.53
N GLN A 24 -15.60 8.87 23.93
CA GLN A 24 -14.59 7.95 24.47
C GLN A 24 -13.71 7.51 23.28
N THR A 25 -12.39 7.53 23.47
CA THR A 25 -11.42 6.90 22.56
C THR A 25 -11.70 5.39 22.56
N PRO A 26 -11.88 4.74 21.40
CA PRO A 26 -12.06 3.29 21.36
C PRO A 26 -10.76 2.61 21.79
N THR A 27 -10.89 1.60 22.63
CA THR A 27 -9.86 0.58 22.80
C THR A 27 -9.99 -0.43 21.69
N ALA A 28 -8.87 -0.70 21.01
CA ALA A 28 -8.77 -1.80 20.05
C ALA A 28 -9.03 -3.14 20.75
N ALA A 29 -9.50 -4.12 19.99
CA ALA A 29 -9.56 -5.52 20.40
C ALA A 29 -8.16 -6.16 20.30
N TRP A 30 -8.02 -7.50 20.37
CA TRP A 30 -6.70 -8.11 20.18
C TRP A 30 -6.09 -7.52 18.92
N GLY A 31 -4.83 -7.05 18.96
CA GLY A 31 -4.32 -6.36 17.78
C GLY A 31 -4.34 -7.30 16.56
N LEU A 32 -4.63 -6.74 15.39
CA LEU A 32 -4.92 -7.46 14.13
C LEU A 32 -4.06 -8.71 13.89
N ASN A 33 -2.75 -8.61 14.14
CA ASN A 33 -1.80 -9.71 13.97
C ASN A 33 -2.12 -10.92 14.86
N THR A 34 -2.62 -10.71 16.09
CA THR A 34 -3.00 -11.81 16.98
C THR A 34 -4.23 -12.56 16.48
N HIS A 35 -5.24 -11.88 15.93
CA HIS A 35 -6.40 -12.58 15.33
C HIS A 35 -5.96 -13.46 14.16
N GLN A 36 -5.13 -12.93 13.26
CA GLN A 36 -4.58 -13.69 12.13
C GLN A 36 -3.72 -14.87 12.62
N PHE A 37 -2.90 -14.68 13.65
CA PHE A 37 -2.12 -15.75 14.28
C PHE A 37 -3.03 -16.85 14.83
N ILE A 38 -4.05 -16.51 15.63
CA ILE A 38 -4.97 -17.48 16.23
C ILE A 38 -5.65 -18.33 15.15
N VAL A 39 -6.14 -17.68 14.10
CA VAL A 39 -6.82 -18.35 12.98
C VAL A 39 -5.86 -19.26 12.21
N SER A 40 -4.63 -18.79 11.94
CA SER A 40 -3.64 -19.55 11.18
C SER A 40 -3.18 -20.80 11.93
N GLU A 41 -2.93 -20.67 13.24
CA GLU A 41 -2.62 -21.83 14.11
C GLU A 41 -3.81 -22.79 14.21
N ALA A 42 -5.04 -22.29 14.24
CA ALA A 42 -6.22 -23.16 14.26
C ALA A 42 -6.40 -23.92 12.92
N MET A 43 -6.08 -23.29 11.78
CA MET A 43 -6.15 -23.92 10.46
C MET A 43 -5.08 -25.00 10.27
N SER A 44 -3.88 -24.79 10.80
CA SER A 44 -2.76 -25.74 10.67
C SER A 44 -2.99 -27.05 11.44
N GLU A 45 -3.89 -27.04 12.42
CA GLU A 45 -4.25 -28.18 13.28
C GLU A 45 -5.49 -28.97 12.80
N ILE A 46 -6.10 -28.60 11.66
CA ILE A 46 -7.25 -29.33 11.10
C ILE A 46 -6.83 -30.77 10.73
N SER A 47 -7.49 -31.76 11.33
CA SER A 47 -7.08 -33.16 11.22
C SER A 47 -7.58 -33.87 9.95
N ASN A 48 -8.65 -33.34 9.35
CA ASN A 48 -9.23 -33.86 8.12
C ASN A 48 -8.52 -33.26 6.91
N ASP A 49 -7.68 -34.04 6.22
CA ASP A 49 -6.90 -33.60 5.06
C ASP A 49 -7.72 -32.82 4.01
N THR A 50 -8.94 -33.28 3.68
CA THR A 50 -9.77 -32.60 2.68
C THR A 50 -10.25 -31.23 3.16
N TRP A 51 -10.67 -31.13 4.42
CA TRP A 51 -11.06 -29.84 4.97
C TRP A 51 -9.86 -28.94 5.22
N ALA A 52 -8.70 -29.49 5.60
CA ALA A 52 -7.46 -28.73 5.70
C ALA A 52 -7.10 -28.08 4.36
N GLU A 53 -7.18 -28.82 3.25
CA GLU A 53 -6.96 -28.26 1.89
C GLU A 53 -7.99 -27.16 1.54
N VAL A 54 -9.25 -27.33 1.93
CA VAL A 54 -10.31 -26.32 1.69
C VAL A 54 -10.07 -25.06 2.51
N PHE A 55 -9.79 -25.19 3.81
CA PHE A 55 -9.50 -24.04 4.67
C PHE A 55 -8.25 -23.31 4.19
N GLU A 56 -7.22 -24.04 3.79
CA GLU A 56 -6.03 -23.47 3.17
C GLU A 56 -6.41 -22.69 1.90
N TYR A 57 -7.19 -23.29 0.98
CA TYR A 57 -7.63 -22.64 -0.26
C TYR A 57 -8.36 -21.30 -0.03
N TYR A 58 -9.21 -21.25 1.00
CA TYR A 58 -9.97 -20.06 1.37
C TYR A 58 -9.31 -19.23 2.50
N SER A 59 -8.02 -19.45 2.78
CA SER A 59 -7.31 -18.70 3.80
C SER A 59 -7.34 -17.17 3.60
N PRO A 60 -7.29 -16.61 2.37
CA PRO A 60 -7.40 -15.17 2.18
C PRO A 60 -8.75 -14.62 2.68
N GLU A 61 -9.85 -15.30 2.38
CA GLU A 61 -11.19 -14.92 2.83
C GLU A 61 -11.33 -15.00 4.35
N ILE A 62 -10.75 -16.04 4.98
CA ILE A 62 -10.80 -16.21 6.45
C ILE A 62 -9.95 -15.13 7.13
N LEU A 63 -8.73 -14.87 6.66
CA LEU A 63 -7.82 -13.88 7.24
C LEU A 63 -8.34 -12.44 7.06
N SER A 64 -8.98 -12.15 5.93
CA SER A 64 -9.71 -10.90 5.75
C SER A 64 -10.89 -10.83 6.72
N GLY A 65 -11.71 -11.88 6.78
CA GLY A 65 -12.88 -11.93 7.66
C GLY A 65 -12.55 -11.75 9.15
N CYS A 66 -11.44 -12.31 9.64
CA CYS A 66 -11.09 -12.25 11.07
C CYS A 66 -10.59 -10.88 11.56
N THR A 67 -10.53 -9.89 10.67
CA THR A 67 -10.06 -8.54 10.99
C THR A 67 -11.06 -7.44 10.64
N LEU A 68 -12.02 -7.71 9.76
CA LEU A 68 -13.11 -6.78 9.42
C LEU A 68 -13.80 -6.12 10.62
N PRO A 69 -14.08 -6.82 11.74
CA PRO A 69 -14.73 -6.17 12.89
C PRO A 69 -13.92 -5.02 13.49
N ASP A 70 -12.60 -5.09 13.45
CA ASP A 70 -11.69 -4.06 13.96
C ASP A 70 -11.39 -2.95 12.95
N THR A 71 -11.20 -3.32 11.68
CA THR A 71 -10.73 -2.38 10.66
C THR A 71 -11.87 -1.59 10.04
N ALA A 72 -12.93 -2.28 9.61
CA ALA A 72 -14.00 -1.71 8.81
C ALA A 72 -15.26 -1.38 9.64
N TRP A 73 -15.68 -2.27 10.53
CA TRP A 73 -16.97 -2.13 11.21
C TRP A 73 -16.87 -1.36 12.53
N GLN A 74 -15.81 -1.61 13.30
CA GLN A 74 -15.56 -0.98 14.60
C GLN A 74 -16.78 -1.08 15.52
N ASP A 75 -17.42 -2.25 15.54
CA ASP A 75 -18.66 -2.52 16.25
C ASP A 75 -18.41 -3.05 17.66
N TRP A 76 -17.67 -2.26 18.45
CA TRP A 76 -17.05 -2.60 19.75
C TRP A 76 -17.93 -3.37 20.75
N ASP A 77 -19.25 -3.21 20.72
CA ASP A 77 -20.15 -3.98 21.58
C ASP A 77 -20.13 -5.50 21.29
N ASN A 78 -19.75 -5.91 20.08
CA ASN A 78 -19.65 -7.30 19.67
C ASN A 78 -18.29 -7.95 20.03
N HIS A 79 -17.32 -7.16 20.49
CA HIS A 79 -15.99 -7.62 20.91
C HIS A 79 -15.97 -8.03 22.38
N LEU A 80 -16.95 -7.54 23.16
CA LEU A 80 -16.96 -7.69 24.60
C LEU A 80 -17.98 -8.74 25.06
N TYR A 81 -17.70 -9.35 26.21
CA TYR A 81 -18.72 -10.03 27.01
C TYR A 81 -18.32 -10.06 28.48
N TYR A 82 -19.16 -9.48 29.35
CA TYR A 82 -18.85 -9.38 30.79
C TYR A 82 -19.57 -10.50 31.55
N PRO A 83 -18.87 -11.55 32.03
CA PRO A 83 -19.53 -12.73 32.59
C PRO A 83 -20.33 -12.46 33.86
N GLU A 84 -19.94 -11.43 34.64
CA GLU A 84 -20.64 -11.07 35.88
C GLU A 84 -22.03 -10.45 35.64
N THR A 85 -22.19 -9.71 34.55
CA THR A 85 -23.41 -8.95 34.23
C THR A 85 -24.21 -9.55 33.08
N GLY A 86 -23.54 -10.31 32.20
CA GLY A 86 -24.08 -10.77 30.92
C GLY A 86 -24.26 -9.64 29.89
N GLU A 87 -23.54 -8.52 30.05
CA GLU A 87 -23.54 -7.41 29.10
C GLU A 87 -22.67 -7.72 27.87
N TYR A 88 -22.94 -6.98 26.78
CA TYR A 88 -22.30 -7.08 25.46
C TYR A 88 -22.64 -8.34 24.65
N ASN A 89 -22.20 -8.37 23.40
CA ASN A 89 -22.84 -9.18 22.36
C ASN A 89 -21.94 -10.24 21.70
N ALA A 90 -20.67 -10.39 22.12
CA ALA A 90 -19.77 -11.38 21.50
C ALA A 90 -20.39 -12.80 21.36
N PRO A 91 -21.11 -13.36 22.36
CA PRO A 91 -21.78 -14.65 22.21
C PRO A 91 -22.83 -14.72 21.10
N ASN A 92 -23.55 -13.61 20.88
CA ASN A 92 -24.56 -13.52 19.84
C ASN A 92 -23.92 -13.28 18.47
N ALA A 93 -22.86 -12.47 18.42
CA ALA A 93 -22.14 -12.15 17.19
C ALA A 93 -21.42 -13.39 16.64
N ALA A 94 -20.64 -14.10 17.47
CA ALA A 94 -19.99 -15.35 17.06
C ALA A 94 -21.01 -16.39 16.56
N LYS A 95 -22.14 -16.54 17.26
CA LYS A 95 -23.22 -17.44 16.80
C LYS A 95 -23.84 -16.99 15.48
N LEU A 96 -24.09 -15.69 15.30
CA LEU A 96 -24.66 -15.16 14.07
C LEU A 96 -23.77 -15.50 12.86
N TYR A 97 -22.45 -15.28 12.99
CA TYR A 97 -21.52 -15.54 11.91
C TYR A 97 -21.22 -17.03 11.70
N TYR A 98 -21.29 -17.85 12.75
CA TYR A 98 -21.35 -19.31 12.59
C TYR A 98 -22.58 -19.73 11.75
N ASP A 99 -23.77 -19.21 12.09
CA ASP A 99 -24.99 -19.52 11.36
C ASP A 99 -24.94 -19.01 9.91
N TYR A 100 -24.27 -17.87 9.65
CA TYR A 100 -24.03 -17.35 8.30
C TYR A 100 -23.05 -18.19 7.51
N ALA A 101 -21.93 -18.60 8.10
CA ALA A 101 -20.97 -19.50 7.47
C ALA A 101 -21.67 -20.79 7.03
N LEU A 102 -22.43 -21.42 7.94
CA LEU A 102 -23.17 -22.64 7.64
C LEU A 102 -24.24 -22.43 6.56
N ALA A 103 -24.97 -21.31 6.60
CA ALA A 103 -25.98 -20.99 5.59
C ALA A 103 -25.36 -20.79 4.20
N ASN A 104 -24.20 -20.14 4.12
CA ASN A 104 -23.46 -19.93 2.87
C ASN A 104 -22.85 -21.24 2.35
N PHE A 105 -22.25 -22.07 3.21
CA PHE A 105 -21.78 -23.41 2.83
C PHE A 105 -22.92 -24.28 2.31
N SER A 106 -24.08 -24.26 2.98
CA SER A 106 -25.28 -24.96 2.53
C SER A 106 -25.82 -24.45 1.18
N ALA A 107 -25.50 -23.21 0.82
CA ALA A 107 -25.85 -22.59 -0.45
C ALA A 107 -24.75 -22.70 -1.51
N GLU A 108 -23.62 -23.36 -1.20
CA GLU A 108 -22.41 -23.43 -2.03
C GLU A 108 -21.76 -22.05 -2.31
N ASN A 109 -22.06 -21.06 -1.46
CA ASN A 109 -21.45 -19.73 -1.49
C ASN A 109 -20.19 -19.70 -0.63
N TRP A 110 -19.15 -20.40 -1.06
CA TRP A 110 -17.98 -20.68 -0.22
C TRP A 110 -17.19 -19.44 0.19
N VAL A 111 -16.96 -18.50 -0.73
CA VAL A 111 -16.24 -17.23 -0.45
C VAL A 111 -16.89 -16.48 0.70
N ASP A 112 -18.18 -16.13 0.59
CA ASP A 112 -18.94 -15.46 1.66
C ASP A 112 -19.00 -16.29 2.95
N GLY A 113 -19.03 -17.62 2.80
CA GLY A 113 -18.99 -18.55 3.92
C GLY A 113 -17.69 -18.45 4.70
N PHE A 114 -16.55 -18.44 4.02
CA PHE A 114 -15.23 -18.38 4.65
C PHE A 114 -14.87 -16.97 5.17
N VAL A 115 -15.38 -15.90 4.55
CA VAL A 115 -15.38 -14.57 5.18
C VAL A 115 -16.14 -14.61 6.51
N ALA A 116 -17.33 -15.22 6.53
CA ALA A 116 -18.11 -15.37 7.76
C ALA A 116 -17.41 -16.27 8.80
N VAL A 117 -16.66 -17.30 8.39
CA VAL A 117 -15.80 -18.08 9.27
C VAL A 117 -14.75 -17.19 9.94
N GLY A 118 -14.06 -16.34 9.16
CA GLY A 118 -13.11 -15.37 9.71
C GLY A 118 -13.76 -14.48 10.77
N VAL A 119 -14.89 -13.85 10.45
CA VAL A 119 -15.61 -12.96 11.38
C VAL A 119 -16.07 -13.70 12.64
N MET A 120 -16.54 -14.94 12.51
CA MET A 120 -16.92 -15.79 13.64
C MET A 120 -15.73 -16.02 14.59
N THR A 121 -14.54 -16.31 14.06
CA THR A 121 -13.34 -16.54 14.89
C THR A 121 -12.91 -15.29 15.66
N HIS A 122 -13.10 -14.10 15.09
CA HIS A 122 -12.82 -12.83 15.75
C HIS A 122 -13.66 -12.68 17.03
N TYR A 123 -15.00 -12.69 16.88
CA TYR A 123 -15.93 -12.54 18.01
C TYR A 123 -15.88 -13.69 19.01
N PHE A 124 -15.40 -14.87 18.62
CA PHE A 124 -15.11 -15.94 19.57
C PHE A 124 -13.81 -15.69 20.36
N SER A 125 -12.75 -15.23 19.68
CA SER A 125 -11.42 -15.08 20.27
C SER A 125 -11.31 -13.89 21.21
N ASP A 126 -12.05 -12.80 20.96
CA ASP A 126 -12.02 -11.61 21.80
C ASP A 126 -12.30 -11.93 23.27
N PRO A 127 -13.42 -12.57 23.66
CA PRO A 127 -13.64 -12.88 25.06
C PRO A 127 -12.67 -13.93 25.63
N CYS A 128 -11.80 -14.55 24.82
CA CYS A 128 -10.74 -15.42 25.34
C CYS A 128 -9.62 -14.62 26.03
N ILE A 129 -9.46 -13.32 25.80
CA ILE A 129 -8.52 -12.48 26.58
C ILE A 129 -9.19 -11.90 27.82
N PRO A 130 -8.49 -11.78 28.95
CA PRO A 130 -9.10 -11.21 30.15
C PRO A 130 -9.68 -9.81 29.92
N ILE A 131 -9.02 -8.99 29.10
CA ILE A 131 -9.27 -7.55 29.02
C ILE A 131 -10.56 -7.19 28.27
N HIS A 132 -11.16 -8.13 27.53
CA HIS A 132 -12.45 -7.97 26.86
C HIS A 132 -13.64 -8.47 27.70
N THR A 133 -13.37 -8.92 28.92
CA THR A 133 -14.38 -9.45 29.84
C THR A 133 -14.73 -8.51 30.98
N GLY A 134 -14.14 -7.32 31.00
CA GLY A 134 -14.38 -6.29 32.02
C GLY A 134 -14.18 -4.87 31.50
N PRO A 135 -14.38 -3.86 32.36
CA PRO A 135 -14.32 -2.45 31.97
C PRO A 135 -12.99 -2.03 31.33
N ASN A 136 -13.03 -1.12 30.37
CA ASN A 136 -11.80 -0.57 29.81
C ASN A 136 -10.96 0.23 30.85
N TRP A 137 -9.62 0.17 30.77
CA TRP A 137 -8.65 0.95 31.56
C TRP A 137 -7.40 1.34 30.73
N PRO A 138 -6.52 2.24 31.25
CA PRO A 138 -5.39 2.77 30.47
C PRO A 138 -4.35 1.76 29.95
N GLY A 139 -4.22 0.58 30.57
CA GLY A 139 -3.25 -0.43 30.19
C GLY A 139 -3.70 -1.41 29.12
N HIS A 140 -4.95 -1.29 28.65
CA HIS A 140 -5.59 -2.20 27.70
C HIS A 140 -4.74 -2.42 26.45
N SER A 141 -4.43 -1.34 25.72
CA SER A 141 -3.63 -1.40 24.50
C SER A 141 -2.16 -1.77 24.75
N GLY A 142 -1.68 -1.63 25.99
CA GLY A 142 -0.34 -2.06 26.37
C GLY A 142 -0.21 -3.57 26.38
N TYR A 143 -1.21 -4.28 26.91
CA TYR A 143 -1.22 -5.74 26.95
C TYR A 143 -1.34 -6.36 25.55
N GLU A 144 -2.28 -5.90 24.73
CA GLU A 144 -2.46 -6.41 23.36
C GLU A 144 -1.21 -6.19 22.51
N ARG A 145 -0.55 -5.04 22.67
CA ARG A 145 0.68 -4.72 21.97
C ARG A 145 1.86 -5.58 22.44
N ASP A 146 1.97 -5.83 23.73
CA ASP A 146 3.00 -6.72 24.30
C ASP A 146 2.86 -8.15 23.78
N ILE A 147 1.64 -8.64 23.60
CA ILE A 147 1.37 -9.95 22.99
C ILE A 147 1.82 -9.95 21.53
N ASN A 148 1.37 -8.98 20.72
CA ASN A 148 1.73 -8.89 19.31
C ASN A 148 3.25 -8.88 19.08
N GLU A 149 4.00 -8.22 19.96
CA GLU A 149 5.47 -8.17 19.91
C GLU A 149 6.15 -9.52 20.20
N HIS A 150 5.45 -10.47 20.83
CA HIS A 150 6.02 -11.73 21.35
C HIS A 150 5.27 -13.01 20.96
N LEU A 151 4.33 -12.97 20.00
CA LEU A 151 3.52 -14.14 19.60
C LEU A 151 4.35 -15.41 19.37
N ASN A 152 5.48 -15.28 18.66
CA ASN A 152 6.37 -16.40 18.34
C ASN A 152 7.22 -16.91 19.52
N ASP A 153 7.24 -16.19 20.65
CA ASP A 153 7.97 -16.57 21.86
C ASP A 153 7.08 -17.26 22.91
N LEU A 154 5.76 -17.32 22.66
CA LEU A 154 4.77 -17.95 23.52
C LEU A 154 4.70 -19.47 23.26
N THR A 155 4.53 -20.24 24.34
CA THR A 155 4.38 -21.69 24.27
C THR A 155 2.92 -22.07 24.21
N LEU A 156 2.48 -22.61 23.07
CA LEU A 156 1.11 -23.06 22.86
C LEU A 156 0.88 -24.45 23.44
N ILE A 157 -0.35 -24.69 23.93
CA ILE A 157 -0.83 -26.01 24.33
C ILE A 157 -1.36 -26.73 23.09
N GLU A 158 -1.08 -28.04 22.99
CA GLU A 158 -1.60 -28.90 21.91
C GLU A 158 -3.13 -28.80 21.83
N SER A 159 -3.65 -28.54 20.63
CA SER A 159 -5.07 -28.38 20.35
C SER A 159 -5.74 -29.73 20.04
N GLU A 160 -7.04 -29.83 20.27
CA GLU A 160 -7.85 -31.01 19.97
C GLU A 160 -9.19 -30.59 19.36
N GLU A 161 -9.54 -31.18 18.22
CA GLU A 161 -10.84 -30.97 17.57
C GLU A 161 -11.99 -31.50 18.45
N THR A 162 -12.92 -30.61 18.81
CA THR A 162 -14.13 -30.99 19.56
C THR A 162 -15.39 -30.41 18.92
N GLU A 163 -16.49 -31.15 19.00
CA GLU A 163 -17.79 -30.70 18.49
C GLU A 163 -18.42 -29.67 19.45
N VAL A 164 -18.84 -28.53 18.90
CA VAL A 164 -19.41 -27.41 19.65
C VAL A 164 -20.93 -27.48 19.61
N GLU A 165 -21.55 -27.89 20.72
CA GLU A 165 -23.02 -27.97 20.81
C GLU A 165 -23.72 -26.60 20.80
N ASN A 166 -23.06 -25.56 21.33
CA ASN A 166 -23.63 -24.22 21.45
C ASN A 166 -22.53 -23.15 21.42
N VAL A 167 -22.39 -22.50 20.25
CA VAL A 167 -21.40 -21.44 20.00
C VAL A 167 -21.51 -20.29 21.01
N SER A 168 -22.72 -19.80 21.29
CA SER A 168 -22.88 -18.71 22.27
C SER A 168 -22.44 -19.13 23.67
N GLN A 169 -22.75 -20.37 24.09
CA GLN A 169 -22.32 -20.84 25.41
C GLN A 169 -20.80 -21.03 25.47
N MET A 170 -20.18 -21.50 24.39
CA MET A 170 -18.73 -21.62 24.30
C MET A 170 -18.01 -20.27 24.49
N VAL A 171 -18.53 -19.19 23.88
CA VAL A 171 -18.01 -17.83 24.10
C VAL A 171 -18.19 -17.40 25.57
N VAL A 172 -19.35 -17.66 26.17
CA VAL A 172 -19.62 -17.35 27.59
C VAL A 172 -18.65 -18.10 28.51
N ASP A 173 -18.37 -19.37 28.22
CA ASP A 173 -17.47 -20.20 29.02
C ASP A 173 -16.01 -19.73 28.90
N ALA A 174 -15.57 -19.39 27.69
CA ALA A 174 -14.24 -18.81 27.44
C ALA A 174 -14.07 -17.46 28.15
N ALA A 175 -15.07 -16.58 28.04
CA ALA A 175 -15.09 -15.30 28.75
C ALA A 175 -15.06 -15.49 30.27
N THR A 176 -15.81 -16.46 30.79
CA THR A 176 -15.80 -16.75 32.24
C THR A 176 -14.43 -17.23 32.69
N TYR A 177 -13.74 -18.03 31.88
CA TYR A 177 -12.39 -18.48 32.17
C TYR A 177 -11.40 -17.33 32.17
N SER A 178 -11.35 -16.53 31.10
CA SER A 178 -10.39 -15.43 30.96
C SER A 178 -10.63 -14.33 32.00
N HIS A 179 -11.89 -14.06 32.36
CA HIS A 179 -12.26 -13.07 33.36
C HIS A 179 -11.66 -13.33 34.75
N GLN A 180 -11.35 -14.58 35.09
CA GLN A 180 -10.69 -14.89 36.37
C GLN A 180 -9.31 -14.23 36.52
N TYR A 181 -8.71 -13.83 35.39
CA TYR A 181 -7.40 -13.18 35.31
C TYR A 181 -7.48 -11.66 35.06
N TYR A 182 -8.69 -11.09 34.93
CA TYR A 182 -8.89 -9.69 34.56
C TYR A 182 -8.16 -8.74 35.53
N ASP A 183 -8.40 -8.87 36.84
CA ASP A 183 -7.75 -8.00 37.84
C ASP A 183 -6.21 -8.19 37.86
N THR A 184 -5.72 -9.41 37.62
CA THR A 184 -4.28 -9.71 37.54
C THR A 184 -3.62 -8.96 36.39
N VAL A 185 -4.24 -8.95 35.21
CA VAL A 185 -3.72 -8.21 34.04
C VAL A 185 -3.82 -6.70 34.26
N VAL A 186 -4.94 -6.21 34.82
CA VAL A 186 -5.12 -4.78 35.14
C VAL A 186 -4.06 -4.28 36.12
N GLU A 187 -3.69 -5.07 37.13
CA GLU A 187 -2.63 -4.71 38.09
C GLU A 187 -1.23 -4.74 37.48
N ALA A 188 -1.01 -5.58 36.46
CA ALA A 188 0.29 -5.72 35.80
C ALA A 188 0.55 -4.69 34.68
N TYR A 189 -0.50 -4.15 34.07
CA TYR A 189 -0.44 -3.14 33.01
C TYR A 189 -1.06 -1.81 33.46
N ASP A 190 -0.20 -0.91 33.96
CA ASP A 190 -0.60 0.41 34.47
C ASP A 190 -1.07 1.36 33.36
N ASP A 191 -0.45 1.28 32.18
CA ASP A 191 -0.66 2.15 31.03
C ASP A 191 -0.33 1.44 29.70
N ASP A 192 -0.55 2.15 28.60
CA ASP A 192 -0.36 1.64 27.24
C ASP A 192 1.09 1.27 26.94
N ASP A 193 2.08 1.84 27.63
CA ASP A 193 3.50 1.57 27.42
C ASP A 193 4.05 0.39 28.24
N SER A 194 3.23 -0.24 29.07
CA SER A 194 3.62 -1.39 29.87
C SER A 194 4.01 -2.60 28.99
N ARG A 195 5.14 -3.26 29.33
CA ARG A 195 5.71 -4.45 28.67
C ARG A 195 6.24 -5.45 29.68
N VAL A 196 5.34 -6.27 30.22
CA VAL A 196 5.66 -7.19 31.33
C VAL A 196 5.52 -8.66 30.95
N LEU A 197 4.90 -8.99 29.81
CA LEU A 197 4.56 -10.35 29.38
C LEU A 197 5.74 -11.31 29.50
N MET A 198 6.92 -10.93 29.01
CA MET A 198 8.09 -11.81 29.02
C MET A 198 8.87 -11.78 30.34
N SER A 199 8.60 -10.81 31.21
CA SER A 199 9.30 -10.63 32.49
C SER A 199 8.51 -11.16 33.70
N ASP A 200 7.19 -11.25 33.58
CA ASP A 200 6.29 -11.77 34.59
C ASP A 200 5.79 -13.16 34.19
N THR A 201 6.19 -14.17 34.96
CA THR A 201 5.84 -15.57 34.66
C THR A 201 4.35 -15.86 34.81
N GLU A 202 3.64 -15.15 35.71
CA GLU A 202 2.20 -15.34 35.91
C GLU A 202 1.43 -14.79 34.70
N ILE A 203 1.76 -13.57 34.27
CA ILE A 203 1.19 -12.97 33.05
C ILE A 203 1.50 -13.81 31.81
N LYS A 204 2.74 -14.27 31.65
CA LYS A 204 3.09 -15.16 30.53
C LYS A 204 2.22 -16.40 30.49
N THR A 205 2.13 -17.10 31.63
CA THR A 205 1.42 -18.39 31.72
C THR A 205 -0.07 -18.22 31.43
N LEU A 206 -0.74 -17.24 32.06
CA LEU A 206 -2.17 -17.03 31.81
C LEU A 206 -2.44 -16.57 30.37
N THR A 207 -1.51 -15.83 29.75
CA THR A 207 -1.62 -15.40 28.35
C THR A 207 -1.52 -16.60 27.41
N GLU A 208 -0.54 -17.49 27.64
CA GLU A 208 -0.38 -18.74 26.89
C GLU A 208 -1.62 -19.64 26.99
N GLU A 209 -2.22 -19.75 28.18
CA GLU A 209 -3.47 -20.48 28.39
C GLU A 209 -4.65 -19.85 27.63
N CYS A 210 -4.81 -18.53 27.71
CA CYS A 210 -5.89 -17.81 27.02
C CYS A 210 -5.75 -17.87 25.50
N LEU A 211 -4.53 -17.71 24.99
CA LEU A 211 -4.21 -17.81 23.56
C LEU A 211 -4.45 -19.23 23.04
N SER A 212 -4.00 -20.26 23.77
CA SER A 212 -4.25 -21.66 23.41
C SER A 212 -5.75 -22.00 23.43
N MET A 213 -6.51 -21.44 24.38
CA MET A 213 -7.97 -21.59 24.42
C MET A 213 -8.65 -20.97 23.20
N ALA A 214 -8.19 -19.80 22.75
CA ALA A 214 -8.69 -19.17 21.53
C ALA A 214 -8.41 -20.03 20.29
N ILE A 215 -7.17 -20.50 20.12
CA ILE A 215 -6.78 -21.38 18.99
C ILE A 215 -7.61 -22.67 19.00
N ASN A 216 -7.66 -23.37 20.13
CA ASN A 216 -8.40 -24.62 20.26
C ASN A 216 -9.90 -24.45 20.02
N GLY A 217 -10.45 -23.31 20.43
CA GLY A 217 -11.85 -23.00 20.20
C GLY A 217 -12.17 -22.68 18.73
N CYS A 218 -11.30 -21.93 18.05
CA CYS A 218 -11.41 -21.73 16.60
C CYS A 218 -11.33 -23.06 15.85
N LEU A 219 -10.37 -23.93 16.18
CA LEU A 219 -10.25 -25.28 15.63
C LEU A 219 -11.54 -26.09 15.85
N SER A 220 -12.12 -26.02 17.05
CA SER A 220 -13.38 -26.71 17.36
C SER A 220 -14.58 -26.17 16.56
N LEU A 221 -14.63 -24.85 16.30
CA LEU A 221 -15.65 -24.25 15.43
C LEU A 221 -15.48 -24.70 13.97
N PHE A 222 -14.24 -24.75 13.46
CA PHE A 222 -13.93 -25.27 12.12
C PHE A 222 -14.35 -26.74 12.00
N TYR A 223 -13.95 -27.55 12.97
CA TYR A 223 -14.32 -28.95 13.06
C TYR A 223 -15.86 -29.10 13.05
N THR A 224 -16.57 -28.33 13.86
CA THR A 224 -18.04 -28.40 13.92
C THR A 224 -18.69 -28.03 12.57
N LEU A 225 -18.25 -26.97 11.90
CA LEU A 225 -18.73 -26.62 10.55
C LEU A 225 -18.48 -27.76 9.54
N SER A 226 -17.30 -28.38 9.62
CA SER A 226 -16.88 -29.47 8.74
C SER A 226 -17.72 -30.75 8.89
N GLN A 227 -18.44 -30.92 10.01
CA GLN A 227 -19.35 -32.04 10.24
C GLN A 227 -20.75 -31.81 9.66
N GLU A 228 -21.15 -30.55 9.46
CA GLU A 228 -22.50 -30.18 9.04
C GLU A 228 -22.68 -30.14 7.52
N VAL A 229 -21.59 -30.00 6.78
CA VAL A 229 -21.56 -29.93 5.32
C VAL A 229 -20.45 -30.81 4.75
N GLU A 230 -20.59 -31.23 3.49
CA GLU A 230 -19.50 -31.89 2.78
C GLU A 230 -18.53 -30.83 2.26
N ALA A 231 -17.22 -31.16 2.25
CA ALA A 231 -16.20 -30.27 1.72
C ALA A 231 -16.48 -29.93 0.24
N PRO A 232 -16.30 -28.66 -0.18
CA PRO A 232 -16.37 -28.31 -1.59
C PRO A 232 -15.30 -29.04 -2.39
N ASP A 233 -15.61 -29.28 -3.66
CA ASP A 233 -14.59 -29.65 -4.63
C ASP A 233 -13.76 -28.40 -4.97
N ILE A 234 -12.59 -28.30 -4.37
CA ILE A 234 -11.58 -27.28 -4.66
C ILE A 234 -10.56 -27.79 -5.69
N THR A 235 -10.89 -28.83 -6.46
CA THR A 235 -9.99 -29.31 -7.51
C THR A 235 -9.77 -28.20 -8.53
N ILE A 236 -8.55 -27.68 -8.53
CA ILE A 236 -8.08 -26.69 -9.49
C ILE A 236 -7.63 -27.43 -10.76
N GLU A 237 -8.21 -27.08 -11.90
CA GLU A 237 -7.65 -27.46 -13.19
C GLU A 237 -6.54 -26.47 -13.58
N LEU A 238 -5.29 -26.92 -13.49
CA LEU A 238 -4.13 -26.16 -13.95
C LEU A 238 -4.02 -26.27 -15.48
N THR A 239 -4.64 -25.33 -16.20
CA THR A 239 -4.67 -25.30 -17.67
C THR A 239 -3.61 -24.38 -18.27
N HIS A 240 -3.00 -23.55 -17.44
CA HIS A 240 -1.99 -22.56 -17.83
C HIS A 240 -0.67 -22.82 -17.10
N VAL A 241 0.40 -22.21 -17.60
CA VAL A 241 1.73 -22.30 -17.01
C VAL A 241 2.26 -20.90 -16.70
N ALA A 242 2.65 -20.70 -15.46
CA ALA A 242 3.38 -19.53 -15.00
C ALA A 242 4.82 -19.93 -14.63
N VAL A 243 5.81 -19.36 -15.31
CA VAL A 243 7.22 -19.50 -14.91
C VAL A 243 7.59 -18.31 -14.05
N VAL A 244 8.20 -18.58 -12.89
CA VAL A 244 8.66 -17.54 -11.96
C VAL A 244 10.18 -17.61 -11.87
N ASP A 245 10.83 -16.46 -12.06
CA ASP A 245 12.28 -16.36 -12.01
C ASP A 245 12.80 -16.59 -10.59
N TYR A 246 13.59 -17.64 -10.41
CA TYR A 246 14.34 -17.96 -9.18
C TYR A 246 15.85 -18.05 -9.43
N ALA A 247 16.31 -17.65 -10.62
CA ALA A 247 17.66 -17.90 -11.07
C ALA A 247 18.61 -16.75 -10.77
N HIS A 248 18.10 -15.54 -10.52
CA HIS A 248 18.88 -14.31 -10.47
C HIS A 248 18.94 -13.67 -9.08
N ASN A 249 18.82 -14.51 -8.05
CA ASN A 249 18.74 -14.10 -6.65
C ASN A 249 17.71 -12.97 -6.48
N ASN A 250 16.55 -13.12 -7.13
CA ASN A 250 15.56 -12.07 -7.20
C ASN A 250 15.00 -11.77 -5.81
N ASP A 251 14.44 -10.58 -5.69
CA ASP A 251 13.83 -10.11 -4.47
C ASP A 251 12.74 -11.09 -3.96
N TYR A 252 12.67 -11.24 -2.63
CA TYR A 252 11.75 -12.12 -1.89
C TYR A 252 11.92 -13.64 -2.10
N ILE A 253 13.00 -14.11 -2.73
CA ILE A 253 13.19 -15.56 -2.96
C ILE A 253 13.86 -16.29 -1.79
N ASP A 254 14.87 -15.68 -1.20
CA ASP A 254 15.60 -16.21 -0.04
C ASP A 254 15.81 -15.07 0.95
N TYR A 255 14.76 -14.78 1.72
CA TYR A 255 14.83 -13.82 2.80
C TYR A 255 15.12 -14.58 4.10
N ALA A 256 16.34 -14.43 4.61
CA ALA A 256 16.79 -15.09 5.85
C ALA A 256 16.67 -16.64 5.85
N GLY A 257 16.69 -17.29 4.68
CA GLY A 257 16.55 -18.74 4.55
C GLY A 257 15.14 -19.21 4.19
N GLU A 258 14.20 -18.29 3.97
CA GLU A 258 12.79 -18.57 3.70
C GLU A 258 12.35 -18.02 2.33
N ASP A 259 11.42 -18.73 1.69
CA ASP A 259 10.87 -18.40 0.37
C ASP A 259 9.64 -17.51 0.54
N GLU A 260 9.83 -16.21 0.35
CA GLU A 260 8.79 -15.20 0.56
C GLU A 260 7.87 -15.03 -0.66
N LEU A 261 7.94 -15.93 -1.64
CA LEU A 261 6.99 -16.02 -2.75
C LEU A 261 6.17 -17.32 -2.70
N SER A 262 6.20 -18.06 -1.57
CA SER A 262 5.45 -19.31 -1.44
C SER A 262 3.94 -19.12 -1.56
N ALA A 263 3.39 -18.02 -1.01
CA ALA A 263 1.96 -17.69 -1.10
C ALA A 263 1.48 -17.37 -2.53
N LEU A 264 2.38 -16.89 -3.41
CA LEU A 264 2.06 -16.63 -4.82
C LEU A 264 1.53 -17.88 -5.55
N ASN A 265 2.00 -19.06 -5.16
CA ASN A 265 1.55 -20.32 -5.76
C ASN A 265 0.03 -20.52 -5.60
N GLN A 266 -0.55 -20.05 -4.50
CA GLN A 266 -1.98 -20.17 -4.25
C GLN A 266 -2.79 -19.32 -5.23
N SER A 267 -2.46 -18.03 -5.38
CA SER A 267 -3.16 -17.13 -6.32
C SER A 267 -3.00 -17.60 -7.76
N LEU A 268 -1.79 -18.06 -8.14
CA LEU A 268 -1.57 -18.68 -9.44
C LEU A 268 -2.46 -19.92 -9.65
N ALA A 269 -2.51 -20.81 -8.66
CA ALA A 269 -3.33 -22.01 -8.75
C ALA A 269 -4.82 -21.67 -8.84
N ARG A 270 -5.34 -20.74 -8.02
CA ARG A 270 -6.74 -20.27 -8.10
C ARG A 270 -7.08 -19.77 -9.51
N GLU A 271 -6.11 -19.14 -10.17
CA GLU A 271 -6.19 -18.67 -11.54
C GLU A 271 -5.85 -19.75 -12.60
N GLY A 272 -5.68 -21.01 -12.22
CA GLY A 272 -5.45 -22.13 -13.14
C GLY A 272 -4.04 -22.20 -13.72
N PHE A 273 -3.06 -21.53 -13.10
CA PHE A 273 -1.65 -21.59 -13.47
C PHE A 273 -0.88 -22.62 -12.64
N GLU A 274 -0.19 -23.53 -13.31
CA GLU A 274 0.91 -24.29 -12.70
C GLU A 274 2.12 -23.34 -12.53
N MET A 275 2.51 -23.09 -11.28
CA MET A 275 3.75 -22.36 -10.98
C MET A 275 4.97 -23.26 -11.21
N ARG A 276 5.88 -22.80 -12.06
CA ARG A 276 7.21 -23.39 -12.26
C ARG A 276 8.31 -22.43 -11.82
N LYS A 277 9.06 -22.82 -10.80
CA LYS A 277 10.24 -22.09 -10.33
C LYS A 277 11.42 -22.34 -11.27
N GLN A 278 11.90 -21.28 -11.91
CA GLN A 278 13.10 -21.35 -12.75
C GLN A 278 14.33 -21.02 -11.92
N THR A 279 15.06 -22.04 -11.45
CA THR A 279 16.24 -21.85 -10.57
C THR A 279 17.57 -21.79 -11.33
N THR A 280 17.54 -21.73 -12.66
CA THR A 280 18.73 -21.67 -13.52
C THR A 280 18.51 -20.68 -14.65
N ALA A 281 19.58 -20.23 -15.30
CA ALA A 281 19.49 -19.33 -16.44
C ALA A 281 18.44 -19.78 -17.48
N PHE A 282 17.63 -18.84 -17.97
CA PHE A 282 16.56 -19.12 -18.92
C PHE A 282 17.06 -19.67 -20.26
N THR A 283 16.36 -20.67 -20.76
CA THR A 283 16.49 -21.14 -22.15
C THR A 283 15.15 -21.07 -22.87
N SER A 284 15.16 -21.07 -24.21
CA SER A 284 13.91 -21.11 -24.98
C SER A 284 13.07 -22.35 -24.68
N GLY A 285 13.69 -23.45 -24.23
CA GLY A 285 13.00 -24.67 -23.83
C GLY A 285 12.15 -24.48 -22.58
N ASP A 286 12.67 -23.72 -21.61
CA ASP A 286 12.01 -23.51 -20.31
C ASP A 286 10.72 -22.70 -20.44
N LEU A 287 10.66 -21.80 -21.43
CA LEU A 287 9.53 -20.90 -21.67
C LEU A 287 8.56 -21.41 -22.76
N THR A 288 8.80 -22.56 -23.38
CA THR A 288 8.09 -22.97 -24.62
C THR A 288 6.57 -23.04 -24.44
N ASP A 289 6.10 -23.55 -23.30
CA ASP A 289 4.70 -23.70 -22.95
C ASP A 289 4.22 -22.71 -21.88
N ALA A 290 5.11 -21.87 -21.36
CA ALA A 290 4.77 -20.81 -20.41
C ALA A 290 3.87 -19.76 -21.07
N GLU A 291 2.76 -19.43 -20.43
CA GLU A 291 1.85 -18.34 -20.85
C GLU A 291 2.13 -17.06 -20.07
N LEU A 292 2.53 -17.22 -18.81
CA LEU A 292 2.93 -16.16 -17.91
C LEU A 292 4.39 -16.32 -17.50
N LEU A 293 5.14 -15.23 -17.49
CA LEU A 293 6.46 -15.12 -16.87
C LEU A 293 6.37 -14.05 -15.77
N ILE A 294 6.86 -14.35 -14.58
CA ILE A 294 6.94 -13.41 -13.46
C ILE A 294 8.42 -13.24 -13.09
N ILE A 295 8.89 -12.00 -13.10
CA ILE A 295 10.26 -11.64 -12.74
C ILE A 295 10.19 -10.59 -11.64
N THR A 296 10.49 -10.98 -10.40
CA THR A 296 10.74 -9.98 -9.35
C THR A 296 12.10 -9.33 -9.55
N CYS A 297 12.35 -8.21 -8.87
CA CYS A 297 13.57 -7.43 -9.04
C CYS A 297 14.85 -8.29 -8.92
N ALA A 298 15.64 -8.38 -9.99
CA ALA A 298 16.79 -9.28 -10.09
C ALA A 298 18.08 -8.67 -9.52
N LEU A 299 18.79 -9.45 -8.70
CA LEU A 299 20.07 -9.03 -8.10
C LEU A 299 21.29 -9.52 -8.89
N GLU A 300 21.10 -10.40 -9.88
CA GLU A 300 22.15 -10.87 -10.80
C GLU A 300 21.84 -10.50 -12.26
N GLU A 301 22.89 -10.47 -13.10
CA GLU A 301 22.77 -10.11 -14.52
C GLU A 301 22.18 -11.24 -15.37
N TYR A 302 21.26 -10.88 -16.28
CA TYR A 302 20.81 -11.77 -17.36
C TYR A 302 21.85 -11.85 -18.48
N SER A 303 22.11 -13.05 -18.98
CA SER A 303 22.94 -13.25 -20.16
C SER A 303 22.21 -12.87 -21.45
N SER A 304 22.94 -12.54 -22.51
CA SER A 304 22.32 -12.24 -23.83
C SER A 304 21.49 -13.40 -24.38
N SER A 305 21.82 -14.65 -24.04
CA SER A 305 21.01 -15.82 -24.41
C SER A 305 19.66 -15.85 -23.71
N GLU A 306 19.60 -15.40 -22.47
CA GLU A 306 18.35 -15.34 -21.69
C GLU A 306 17.46 -14.23 -22.21
N LEU A 307 18.02 -13.03 -22.41
CA LEU A 307 17.31 -11.90 -23.02
C LEU A 307 16.72 -12.31 -24.38
N SER A 308 17.50 -13.00 -25.22
CA SER A 308 17.01 -13.53 -26.50
C SER A 308 15.90 -14.58 -26.34
N ALA A 309 15.97 -15.42 -25.29
CA ALA A 309 14.95 -16.43 -25.02
C ALA A 309 13.63 -15.78 -24.57
N ILE A 310 13.71 -14.80 -23.67
CA ILE A 310 12.58 -14.03 -23.16
C ILE A 310 11.92 -13.24 -24.28
N SER A 311 12.70 -12.53 -25.10
CA SER A 311 12.13 -11.73 -26.21
C SER A 311 11.53 -12.58 -27.32
N SER A 312 12.14 -13.72 -27.63
CA SER A 312 11.57 -14.70 -28.56
C SER A 312 10.27 -15.29 -28.03
N TRP A 313 10.19 -15.57 -26.73
CA TRP A 313 8.99 -16.04 -26.07
C TRP A 313 7.89 -14.98 -26.08
N ALA A 314 8.18 -13.73 -25.69
CA ALA A 314 7.23 -12.62 -25.70
C ALA A 314 6.65 -12.41 -27.11
N SER A 315 7.51 -12.47 -28.14
CA SER A 315 7.12 -12.33 -29.55
C SER A 315 6.37 -13.54 -30.13
N SER A 316 6.28 -14.67 -29.41
CA SER A 316 5.60 -15.88 -29.89
C SER A 316 4.07 -15.78 -29.86
N GLY A 317 3.54 -14.74 -29.22
CA GLY A 317 2.13 -14.37 -29.20
C GLY A 317 1.38 -14.87 -27.97
N ASN A 318 0.37 -14.10 -27.56
CA ASN A 318 -0.49 -14.36 -26.39
C ASN A 318 0.29 -14.74 -25.12
N LYS A 319 1.37 -14.01 -24.83
CA LYS A 319 2.16 -14.16 -23.59
C LYS A 319 1.92 -12.97 -22.67
N THR A 320 2.20 -13.14 -21.39
CA THR A 320 2.15 -12.07 -20.39
C THR A 320 3.40 -12.07 -19.55
N LEU A 321 4.04 -10.91 -19.38
CA LEU A 321 5.12 -10.71 -18.42
C LEU A 321 4.65 -9.80 -17.28
N ILE A 322 4.90 -10.22 -16.05
CA ILE A 322 4.88 -9.33 -14.88
C ILE A 322 6.34 -9.13 -14.47
N ILE A 323 6.79 -7.88 -14.40
CA ILE A 323 8.14 -7.54 -13.95
C ILE A 323 8.09 -6.46 -12.89
N THR A 324 8.83 -6.64 -11.81
CA THR A 324 8.85 -5.70 -10.68
C THR A 324 10.22 -5.04 -10.55
N GLY A 325 10.22 -3.77 -10.17
CA GLY A 325 11.40 -3.02 -9.73
C GLY A 325 11.65 -3.19 -8.24
N ARG A 326 12.58 -2.39 -7.73
CA ARG A 326 12.77 -2.12 -6.30
C ARG A 326 13.46 -0.78 -6.19
N GLY A 327 12.94 0.09 -5.34
CA GLY A 327 13.57 1.36 -5.03
C GLY A 327 14.79 1.19 -4.13
N ASP A 328 15.60 2.25 -4.08
CA ASP A 328 16.92 2.25 -3.44
C ASP A 328 16.91 2.32 -1.89
N TYR A 329 15.77 2.11 -1.23
CA TYR A 329 15.75 2.09 0.22
C TYR A 329 16.43 0.83 0.77
N SER A 330 17.36 1.02 1.70
CA SER A 330 18.15 0.01 2.45
C SER A 330 19.11 -0.86 1.62
N GLU A 331 18.78 -1.17 0.37
CA GLU A 331 19.58 -1.99 -0.54
C GLU A 331 19.47 -1.40 -1.95
N TYR A 332 20.62 -1.05 -2.54
CA TYR A 332 20.67 -0.57 -3.93
C TYR A 332 20.46 -1.73 -4.89
N VAL A 333 19.58 -1.54 -5.87
CA VAL A 333 19.39 -2.50 -6.96
C VAL A 333 19.61 -1.83 -8.31
N GLU A 334 20.40 -2.48 -9.16
CA GLU A 334 20.73 -1.94 -10.47
C GLU A 334 19.58 -2.12 -11.45
N VAL A 335 18.76 -1.07 -11.61
CA VAL A 335 17.55 -1.08 -12.45
C VAL A 335 17.82 -1.34 -13.94
N ALA A 336 19.07 -1.19 -14.38
CA ALA A 336 19.51 -1.59 -15.72
C ALA A 336 19.22 -3.08 -16.03
N ARG A 337 19.14 -3.93 -15.00
CA ARG A 337 18.89 -5.38 -15.16
C ARG A 337 17.46 -5.71 -15.56
N SER A 338 16.48 -4.98 -15.04
CA SER A 338 15.08 -5.10 -15.47
C SER A 338 14.87 -4.34 -16.78
N ASN A 339 15.48 -3.15 -16.92
CA ASN A 339 15.34 -2.33 -18.12
C ASN A 339 15.92 -2.98 -19.39
N GLN A 340 16.96 -3.82 -19.31
CA GLN A 340 17.44 -4.59 -20.48
C GLN A 340 16.41 -5.61 -20.98
N ILE A 341 15.55 -6.17 -20.11
CA ILE A 341 14.45 -7.05 -20.54
C ILE A 341 13.38 -6.21 -21.25
N LEU A 342 12.98 -5.09 -20.64
CA LEU A 342 12.01 -4.15 -21.22
C LEU A 342 12.47 -3.62 -22.59
N GLU A 343 13.75 -3.30 -22.73
CA GLU A 343 14.34 -2.89 -24.01
C GLU A 343 14.33 -4.04 -25.04
N GLU A 344 14.72 -5.25 -24.65
CA GLU A 344 14.80 -6.39 -25.58
C GLU A 344 13.41 -6.85 -26.08
N ILE A 345 12.36 -6.71 -25.26
CA ILE A 345 10.97 -6.99 -25.68
C ILE A 345 10.32 -5.82 -26.43
N GLY A 346 10.99 -4.67 -26.50
CA GLY A 346 10.51 -3.48 -27.21
C GLY A 346 9.41 -2.72 -26.47
N SER A 347 9.39 -2.79 -25.14
CA SER A 347 8.47 -2.01 -24.30
C SER A 347 8.85 -0.53 -24.29
N ASP A 348 7.86 0.33 -24.13
CA ASP A 348 8.05 1.76 -23.89
C ASP A 348 8.12 2.11 -22.39
N ILE A 349 7.83 1.18 -21.48
CA ILE A 349 7.96 1.38 -20.02
C ILE A 349 9.42 1.27 -19.57
N ARG A 350 9.89 2.16 -18.71
CA ARG A 350 11.18 2.09 -18.03
C ARG A 350 11.05 2.31 -16.54
N ILE A 351 11.89 1.62 -15.79
CA ILE A 351 12.02 1.77 -14.34
C ILE A 351 13.09 2.85 -14.06
N ASN A 352 12.79 3.82 -13.20
CA ASN A 352 13.74 4.85 -12.77
C ASN A 352 14.77 4.30 -11.77
N ASP A 353 15.83 5.05 -11.52
CA ASP A 353 16.82 4.76 -10.47
C ASP A 353 16.58 5.70 -9.29
N ASP A 354 15.58 5.37 -8.48
CA ASP A 354 15.11 6.17 -7.36
C ASP A 354 14.46 5.32 -6.27
N ASN A 355 14.07 5.98 -5.18
CA ASN A 355 13.04 5.48 -4.28
C ASN A 355 11.96 6.54 -4.11
N VAL A 356 10.70 6.12 -4.15
CA VAL A 356 9.55 6.96 -3.86
C VAL A 356 9.21 6.83 -2.39
N TYR A 357 9.27 7.95 -1.69
CA TYR A 357 8.89 8.07 -0.29
C TYR A 357 7.52 8.72 -0.18
N MET A 358 6.82 8.47 0.93
CA MET A 358 5.51 9.05 1.18
C MET A 358 5.39 9.54 2.61
N GLU A 359 4.85 10.76 2.79
CA GLU A 359 4.55 11.27 4.13
C GLU A 359 3.24 10.67 4.67
N GLY A 360 3.18 10.43 5.98
CA GLY A 360 1.95 10.01 6.65
C GLY A 360 1.76 8.50 6.81
N THR A 361 2.71 7.69 6.34
CA THR A 361 2.71 6.22 6.50
C THR A 361 3.46 5.76 7.75
N TYR A 362 3.37 4.47 8.07
CA TYR A 362 4.09 3.85 9.19
C TYR A 362 5.60 4.17 9.16
N GLN A 363 6.21 4.06 7.99
CA GLN A 363 7.54 4.56 7.70
C GLN A 363 7.59 5.16 6.30
N PRO A 364 8.38 6.23 6.06
CA PRO A 364 8.33 6.96 4.79
C PRO A 364 8.65 6.15 3.53
N PHE A 365 9.28 4.98 3.65
CA PHE A 365 9.57 4.08 2.53
C PHE A 365 8.43 3.08 2.23
N TYR A 366 7.33 3.11 2.99
CA TYR A 366 6.06 2.52 2.61
C TYR A 366 5.18 3.56 1.94
N ASN A 367 4.57 3.18 0.83
CA ASN A 367 3.60 3.97 0.09
C ASN A 367 2.25 3.23 0.21
N ASP A 368 1.45 3.63 1.20
CA ASP A 368 0.10 3.12 1.47
C ASP A 368 -0.92 3.93 0.65
N LEU A 369 -1.11 3.51 -0.60
CA LEU A 369 -1.83 4.23 -1.65
C LEU A 369 -3.33 4.06 -1.48
N THR A 370 -4.06 5.17 -1.50
CA THR A 370 -5.52 5.20 -1.32
C THR A 370 -6.25 5.87 -2.47
N GLU A 371 -5.53 6.56 -3.36
CA GLU A 371 -6.09 7.16 -4.57
C GLU A 371 -5.89 6.20 -5.75
N ILE A 372 -6.72 5.16 -5.82
CA ILE A 372 -6.64 4.14 -6.87
C ILE A 372 -7.44 4.57 -8.12
N PRO A 373 -6.85 4.52 -9.33
CA PRO A 373 -7.57 4.80 -10.57
C PRO A 373 -8.78 3.87 -10.78
N SER A 374 -9.83 4.38 -11.42
CA SER A 374 -11.06 3.60 -11.60
C SER A 374 -10.83 2.38 -12.50
N SER A 375 -11.52 1.27 -12.22
CA SER A 375 -11.38 0.05 -13.00
C SER A 375 -11.72 0.23 -14.49
N THR A 376 -12.59 1.19 -14.82
CA THR A 376 -12.91 1.50 -16.23
C THR A 376 -11.77 2.21 -16.96
N ASP A 377 -10.93 2.94 -16.25
CA ASP A 377 -9.76 3.63 -16.83
C ASP A 377 -8.56 2.67 -16.91
N THR A 378 -8.50 1.65 -16.05
CA THR A 378 -7.41 0.66 -16.00
C THR A 378 -7.73 -0.66 -16.72
N VAL A 379 -8.72 -0.68 -17.62
CA VAL A 379 -9.19 -1.88 -18.34
C VAL A 379 -9.51 -3.08 -17.42
N GLY A 380 -10.02 -2.80 -16.22
CA GLY A 380 -10.41 -3.78 -15.21
C GLY A 380 -9.28 -4.21 -14.26
N LEU A 381 -8.06 -3.68 -14.41
CA LEU A 381 -6.93 -4.07 -13.58
C LEU A 381 -7.08 -3.63 -12.11
N THR A 382 -7.88 -2.60 -11.85
CA THR A 382 -8.17 -2.09 -10.49
C THR A 382 -9.62 -2.35 -10.06
N GLU A 383 -10.29 -3.37 -10.62
CA GLU A 383 -11.62 -3.80 -10.14
C GLU A 383 -11.54 -4.23 -8.67
N ASP A 384 -12.43 -3.68 -7.82
CA ASP A 384 -12.49 -3.97 -6.37
C ASP A 384 -11.16 -3.72 -5.61
N VAL A 385 -10.31 -2.81 -6.11
CA VAL A 385 -9.08 -2.37 -5.43
C VAL A 385 -9.31 -0.98 -4.84
N ASP A 386 -9.42 -0.87 -3.52
CA ASP A 386 -9.62 0.40 -2.82
C ASP A 386 -8.30 0.98 -2.28
N ALA A 387 -7.35 0.13 -1.89
CA ALA A 387 -6.03 0.57 -1.42
C ALA A 387 -4.94 -0.47 -1.71
N VAL A 388 -3.70 -0.04 -1.94
CA VAL A 388 -2.54 -0.95 -2.04
C VAL A 388 -1.35 -0.39 -1.27
N THR A 389 -0.46 -1.24 -0.77
CA THR A 389 0.78 -0.81 -0.12
C THR A 389 2.01 -1.30 -0.86
N PHE A 390 2.90 -0.37 -1.19
CA PHE A 390 4.18 -0.66 -1.81
C PHE A 390 5.32 -0.38 -0.84
N PHE A 391 6.13 -1.41 -0.57
CA PHE A 391 7.38 -1.26 0.17
C PHE A 391 8.50 -0.87 -0.79
N SER A 392 9.16 0.25 -0.51
CA SER A 392 10.34 0.72 -1.23
C SER A 392 10.14 0.75 -2.76
N PRO A 393 9.09 1.37 -3.31
CA PRO A 393 8.90 1.40 -4.76
C PRO A 393 9.85 2.38 -5.45
N THR A 394 10.23 2.05 -6.67
CA THR A 394 10.79 3.00 -7.64
C THR A 394 9.69 3.50 -8.59
N SER A 395 9.86 4.69 -9.16
CA SER A 395 8.94 5.24 -10.15
C SER A 395 9.15 4.65 -11.56
N LEU A 396 8.14 4.77 -12.40
CA LEU A 396 8.16 4.39 -13.81
C LEU A 396 8.13 5.65 -14.69
N TYR A 397 8.70 5.55 -15.89
CA TYR A 397 8.56 6.55 -16.95
C TYR A 397 8.46 5.89 -18.31
N PHE A 398 7.88 6.59 -19.29
CA PHE A 398 7.67 6.01 -20.62
C PHE A 398 8.56 6.65 -21.69
N LEU A 399 8.82 5.92 -22.77
CA LEU A 399 9.52 6.43 -23.96
C LEU A 399 8.54 7.01 -24.99
N ASP A 400 7.33 6.46 -25.02
CA ASP A 400 6.15 6.93 -25.73
C ASP A 400 4.99 6.90 -24.71
N ASP A 401 4.30 8.02 -24.52
CA ASP A 401 3.23 8.11 -23.50
C ASP A 401 1.89 7.59 -24.05
N ASP A 402 1.75 7.37 -25.38
CA ASP A 402 0.54 6.80 -26.00
C ASP A 402 0.39 5.28 -25.80
N ALA A 403 1.49 4.56 -25.52
CA ALA A 403 1.52 3.09 -25.55
C ALA A 403 1.27 2.44 -24.18
N PRO A 404 1.89 2.89 -23.07
CA PRO A 404 1.63 2.37 -21.74
C PRO A 404 0.42 3.00 -21.07
N LEU A 405 -0.33 2.18 -20.34
CA LEU A 405 -1.40 2.60 -19.45
C LEU A 405 -0.89 2.65 -18.00
N PRO A 406 -0.76 3.84 -17.38
CA PRO A 406 -0.50 3.91 -15.95
C PRO A 406 -1.70 3.35 -15.16
N ILE A 407 -1.44 2.50 -14.18
CA ILE A 407 -2.48 1.82 -13.38
C ILE A 407 -2.39 2.11 -11.89
N ILE A 408 -1.21 2.54 -11.40
CA ILE A 408 -0.99 2.92 -10.00
C ILE A 408 -0.09 4.15 -9.96
N TYR A 409 -0.50 5.16 -9.19
CA TYR A 409 0.27 6.38 -8.90
C TYR A 409 0.60 6.44 -7.42
N ALA A 410 1.60 7.24 -7.04
CA ALA A 410 1.74 7.61 -5.63
C ALA A 410 0.57 8.52 -5.19
N ASP A 411 0.28 8.60 -3.89
CA ASP A 411 -0.63 9.63 -3.39
C ASP A 411 0.08 11.00 -3.39
N ALA A 412 -0.68 12.09 -3.18
CA ALA A 412 -0.17 13.46 -3.27
C ALA A 412 1.06 13.76 -2.39
N SER A 413 1.28 13.02 -1.29
CA SER A 413 2.45 13.17 -0.42
C SER A 413 3.68 12.36 -0.85
N GLY A 414 3.60 11.65 -1.96
CA GLY A 414 4.70 10.91 -2.57
C GLY A 414 5.77 11.84 -3.15
N TYR A 415 7.05 11.47 -3.02
CA TYR A 415 8.17 12.21 -3.61
C TYR A 415 9.35 11.29 -3.96
N GLN A 416 10.01 11.57 -5.07
CA GLN A 416 11.17 10.82 -5.54
C GLN A 416 12.44 11.29 -4.86
N THR A 417 13.35 10.35 -4.65
CA THR A 417 14.66 10.61 -4.07
C THR A 417 15.71 9.72 -4.73
N ASN A 418 16.95 10.21 -4.76
CA ASN A 418 18.09 9.46 -5.28
C ASN A 418 19.06 9.16 -4.14
N GLN A 419 18.96 7.96 -3.58
CA GLN A 419 19.83 7.50 -2.50
C GLN A 419 21.19 7.08 -3.04
N ASN A 420 21.20 6.44 -4.20
CA ASN A 420 22.38 5.86 -4.82
C ASN A 420 22.49 6.30 -6.28
N PRO A 421 23.72 6.37 -6.83
CA PRO A 421 23.91 6.56 -8.26
C PRO A 421 23.47 5.31 -9.04
N PRO A 422 23.06 5.42 -10.32
CA PRO A 422 23.02 6.62 -11.19
C PRO A 422 21.97 7.68 -10.79
N ALA A 423 21.86 8.75 -11.59
CA ALA A 423 20.86 9.80 -11.32
C ALA A 423 19.49 9.38 -11.90
N ILE A 424 18.41 9.82 -11.24
CA ILE A 424 17.03 9.68 -11.73
C ILE A 424 16.91 10.19 -13.18
N SER A 425 16.27 9.40 -14.04
CA SER A 425 16.11 9.76 -15.46
C SER A 425 14.94 10.73 -15.67
N VAL A 426 13.81 10.49 -15.02
CA VAL A 426 12.63 11.36 -15.05
C VAL A 426 12.19 11.70 -13.63
N ILE A 427 12.06 12.99 -13.35
CA ILE A 427 11.59 13.51 -12.06
C ILE A 427 10.20 14.13 -12.30
N TYR A 428 9.19 13.53 -11.69
CA TYR A 428 7.83 14.04 -11.56
C TYR A 428 7.75 14.98 -10.36
N ASP A 429 8.19 14.52 -9.19
CA ASP A 429 8.32 15.32 -7.98
C ASP A 429 9.49 14.84 -7.11
N ASP A 430 10.32 15.76 -6.63
CA ASP A 430 11.45 15.52 -5.73
C ASP A 430 11.40 16.38 -4.45
N GLN A 431 10.25 16.98 -4.16
CA GLN A 431 10.03 17.81 -2.97
C GLN A 431 9.19 17.07 -1.93
N MET A 432 9.68 17.02 -0.70
CA MET A 432 8.90 16.53 0.46
C MET A 432 8.01 17.66 0.99
N ASP A 433 6.89 17.94 0.30
CA ASP A 433 5.99 19.05 0.63
C ASP A 433 4.49 18.68 0.73
N GLY A 434 4.18 17.39 0.60
CA GLY A 434 2.83 16.85 0.70
C GLY A 434 1.93 17.14 -0.51
N LYS A 435 2.47 17.50 -1.68
CA LYS A 435 1.70 17.82 -2.88
C LYS A 435 2.32 17.17 -4.12
N TYR A 436 1.50 17.02 -5.16
CA TYR A 436 1.93 16.71 -6.53
C TYR A 436 2.61 15.35 -6.74
N GLY A 437 2.77 14.54 -5.69
CA GLY A 437 3.20 13.14 -5.77
C GLY A 437 2.25 12.26 -6.59
N ASP A 438 1.00 12.67 -6.76
CA ASP A 438 -0.04 12.04 -7.58
C ASP A 438 0.26 12.00 -9.10
N GLN A 439 1.43 12.49 -9.50
CA GLN A 439 1.97 12.39 -10.87
C GLN A 439 3.04 11.30 -11.00
N ILE A 440 3.53 10.74 -9.88
CA ILE A 440 4.58 9.72 -9.86
C ILE A 440 3.92 8.37 -10.17
N ILE A 441 4.31 7.75 -11.28
CA ILE A 441 3.77 6.46 -11.71
C ILE A 441 4.51 5.34 -10.97
N LEU A 442 3.78 4.45 -10.32
CA LEU A 442 4.33 3.30 -9.58
C LEU A 442 3.95 1.94 -10.21
N GLY A 443 2.98 1.91 -11.12
CA GLY A 443 2.58 0.73 -11.86
C GLY A 443 2.01 1.08 -13.22
N ALA A 444 2.34 0.29 -14.24
CA ALA A 444 1.85 0.49 -15.61
C ALA A 444 1.67 -0.85 -16.34
N ALA A 445 0.77 -0.86 -17.32
CA ALA A 445 0.53 -1.98 -18.21
C ALA A 445 0.78 -1.56 -19.68
N GLU A 446 1.14 -2.51 -20.54
CA GLU A 446 1.38 -2.23 -21.97
C GLU A 446 0.98 -3.45 -22.83
N GLU A 447 0.47 -3.19 -24.04
CA GLU A 447 0.19 -4.22 -25.05
C GLU A 447 1.11 -4.08 -26.28
N ILE A 448 2.09 -4.97 -26.40
CA ILE A 448 3.02 -5.01 -27.55
C ILE A 448 2.51 -6.04 -28.56
N GLY A 449 1.61 -5.60 -29.43
CA GLY A 449 0.93 -6.47 -30.39
C GLY A 449 -0.09 -7.40 -29.72
N SER A 450 0.33 -8.60 -29.32
CA SER A 450 -0.51 -9.55 -28.53
C SER A 450 0.12 -9.96 -27.20
N PHE A 451 1.31 -9.44 -26.94
CA PHE A 451 2.01 -9.58 -25.67
C PHE A 451 1.46 -8.57 -24.67
N ARG A 452 1.22 -9.02 -23.45
CA ARG A 452 0.81 -8.18 -22.33
C ARG A 452 1.98 -8.01 -21.37
N LEU A 453 2.14 -6.80 -20.86
CA LEU A 453 3.17 -6.46 -19.90
C LEU A 453 2.53 -5.73 -18.73
N VAL A 454 2.94 -6.08 -17.52
CA VAL A 454 2.72 -5.27 -16.32
C VAL A 454 4.08 -5.00 -15.67
N VAL A 455 4.34 -3.75 -15.37
CA VAL A 455 5.53 -3.29 -14.65
C VAL A 455 5.10 -2.59 -13.38
N THR A 456 5.66 -2.95 -12.23
CA THR A 456 5.45 -2.24 -10.96
C THR A 456 6.77 -1.81 -10.35
N GLY A 457 6.74 -0.73 -9.57
CA GLY A 457 7.90 -0.15 -8.90
C GLY A 457 8.48 -1.03 -7.78
N THR A 458 7.71 -2.00 -7.30
CA THR A 458 8.14 -3.00 -6.32
C THR A 458 7.35 -4.29 -6.46
N THR A 459 7.85 -5.36 -5.85
CA THR A 459 7.07 -6.58 -5.67
C THR A 459 5.98 -6.31 -4.64
N PHE A 460 4.73 -6.67 -4.97
CA PHE A 460 3.56 -6.38 -4.15
C PHE A 460 2.75 -7.64 -3.80
N PHE A 461 3.32 -8.82 -4.06
CA PHE A 461 2.70 -10.13 -3.91
C PHE A 461 3.63 -11.13 -3.18
N SER A 462 4.50 -10.62 -2.31
CA SER A 462 5.29 -11.47 -1.41
C SER A 462 4.43 -11.95 -0.24
N ASN A 463 4.88 -12.95 0.52
CA ASN A 463 4.22 -13.42 1.75
C ASN A 463 3.93 -12.27 2.72
N PHE A 464 4.81 -11.25 2.79
CA PHE A 464 4.56 -10.06 3.59
C PHE A 464 3.33 -9.28 3.11
N ASP A 465 3.05 -9.27 1.82
CA ASP A 465 1.90 -8.57 1.25
C ASP A 465 0.61 -9.37 1.43
N TYR A 466 0.67 -10.71 1.37
CA TYR A 466 -0.46 -11.56 1.77
C TYR A 466 -0.84 -11.34 3.24
N GLN A 467 0.13 -11.16 4.15
CA GLN A 467 -0.15 -10.83 5.56
C GLN A 467 -0.84 -9.48 5.75
N LYS A 468 -0.66 -8.56 4.79
CA LYS A 468 -1.26 -7.20 4.80
C LYS A 468 -2.63 -7.12 4.12
N SER A 469 -3.13 -8.22 3.55
CA SER A 469 -4.40 -8.29 2.79
C SER A 469 -5.64 -7.81 3.54
N VAL A 470 -5.53 -7.67 4.85
CA VAL A 470 -6.54 -7.06 5.74
C VAL A 470 -6.72 -5.57 5.52
N ASN A 471 -5.64 -4.87 5.20
CA ASN A 471 -5.62 -3.41 5.08
C ASN A 471 -5.43 -2.93 3.64
N PHE A 472 -5.00 -3.83 2.75
CA PHE A 472 -4.61 -3.50 1.39
C PHE A 472 -4.98 -4.62 0.40
N ASP A 473 -5.47 -4.22 -0.76
CA ASP A 473 -6.00 -5.07 -1.82
C ASP A 473 -4.92 -5.51 -2.81
N ASN A 474 -3.65 -5.59 -2.36
CA ASN A 474 -2.52 -6.02 -3.17
C ASN A 474 -2.78 -7.35 -3.91
N ILE A 475 -3.46 -8.28 -3.25
CA ILE A 475 -3.75 -9.60 -3.81
C ILE A 475 -4.91 -9.53 -4.81
N VAL A 476 -5.91 -8.69 -4.57
CA VAL A 476 -6.99 -8.43 -5.53
C VAL A 476 -6.41 -7.81 -6.81
N LEU A 477 -5.49 -6.85 -6.69
CA LEU A 477 -4.75 -6.29 -7.82
C LEU A 477 -4.00 -7.39 -8.60
N LEU A 478 -3.32 -8.30 -7.91
CA LEU A 478 -2.64 -9.43 -8.55
C LEU A 478 -3.65 -10.33 -9.29
N GLU A 479 -4.76 -10.70 -8.67
CA GLU A 479 -5.80 -11.54 -9.26
C GLU A 479 -6.37 -10.91 -10.54
N ASN A 480 -6.69 -9.62 -10.52
CA ASN A 480 -7.11 -8.88 -11.72
C ASN A 480 -6.05 -8.93 -12.84
N ILE A 481 -4.77 -8.80 -12.50
CA ILE A 481 -3.66 -8.93 -13.45
C ILE A 481 -3.58 -10.35 -14.02
N LEU A 482 -3.79 -11.39 -13.21
CA LEU A 482 -3.77 -12.79 -13.64
C LEU A 482 -4.98 -13.14 -14.53
N GLU A 483 -6.16 -12.60 -14.22
CA GLU A 483 -7.34 -12.69 -15.07
C GLU A 483 -7.08 -12.01 -16.42
N TRP A 484 -6.54 -10.79 -16.40
CA TRP A 484 -6.12 -10.09 -17.61
C TRP A 484 -5.02 -10.87 -18.36
N ALA A 485 -4.11 -11.54 -17.66
CA ALA A 485 -3.07 -12.36 -18.28
C ALA A 485 -3.64 -13.52 -19.10
N LYS A 486 -4.73 -14.17 -18.65
CA LYS A 486 -5.41 -15.25 -19.37
C LYS A 486 -6.52 -14.77 -20.31
N GLY A 487 -6.98 -13.54 -20.11
CA GLY A 487 -8.12 -12.94 -20.78
C GLY A 487 -7.98 -12.89 -22.31
N ILE A 488 -9.13 -12.83 -22.98
CA ILE A 488 -9.19 -12.75 -24.44
C ILE A 488 -8.64 -11.40 -24.89
N ARG A 489 -7.49 -11.38 -25.59
CA ARG A 489 -6.79 -10.17 -26.13
C ARG A 489 -7.59 -9.27 -27.10
N LEU A 490 -8.85 -9.59 -27.37
CA LEU A 490 -9.77 -8.77 -28.18
C LEU A 490 -10.75 -7.96 -27.32
N ILE A 491 -10.70 -8.17 -26.01
CA ILE A 491 -11.49 -7.53 -24.97
C ILE A 491 -10.47 -6.95 -23.98
N ASP A 492 -10.79 -5.81 -23.38
CA ASP A 492 -9.94 -5.14 -22.39
C ASP A 492 -8.54 -4.80 -22.95
N THR A 493 -8.54 -4.30 -24.19
CA THR A 493 -7.34 -3.80 -24.88
C THR A 493 -6.98 -2.43 -24.35
N ILE A 494 -5.69 -2.19 -24.15
CA ILE A 494 -5.20 -0.88 -23.71
C ILE A 494 -5.45 0.15 -24.82
N PRO A 495 -6.11 1.29 -24.51
CA PRO A 495 -6.28 2.35 -25.48
C PRO A 495 -4.92 3.00 -25.81
N LEU A 496 -4.71 3.36 -27.08
CA LEU A 496 -3.54 4.13 -27.50
C LEU A 496 -3.83 5.63 -27.29
N VAL A 497 -3.69 6.08 -26.05
CA VAL A 497 -3.93 7.46 -25.61
C VAL A 497 -2.88 7.84 -24.59
N ASP A 498 -2.31 9.03 -24.74
CA ASP A 498 -1.50 9.67 -23.72
C ASP A 498 -2.38 10.06 -22.51
N GLU A 499 -2.05 9.51 -21.33
CA GLU A 499 -2.67 9.85 -20.03
C GLU A 499 -1.68 10.54 -19.07
N VAL A 500 -0.44 10.79 -19.50
CA VAL A 500 0.65 11.29 -18.65
C VAL A 500 0.91 12.77 -18.96
N GLY A 501 1.11 13.56 -17.91
CA GLY A 501 1.43 14.97 -18.07
C GLY A 501 2.90 15.22 -18.46
N PRO A 502 3.23 16.44 -18.94
CA PRO A 502 4.59 16.77 -19.34
C PRO A 502 5.63 16.66 -18.24
N ARG A 503 6.85 16.28 -18.61
CA ARG A 503 8.02 16.23 -17.71
C ARG A 503 8.58 17.63 -17.52
N ILE A 504 8.56 18.11 -16.28
CA ILE A 504 9.01 19.45 -15.93
C ILE A 504 10.34 19.36 -15.16
N GLY A 505 11.38 20.00 -15.68
CA GLY A 505 12.66 20.14 -14.99
C GLY A 505 12.69 21.32 -14.01
N GLU A 506 13.82 21.46 -13.33
CA GLU A 506 14.09 22.54 -12.38
C GLU A 506 13.80 23.94 -12.95
N LEU A 507 13.17 24.78 -12.13
CA LEU A 507 12.96 26.20 -12.44
C LEU A 507 14.20 27.00 -12.04
N THR A 508 14.94 27.47 -13.04
CA THR A 508 16.16 28.26 -12.83
C THR A 508 15.92 29.74 -13.09
N THR A 509 16.67 30.60 -12.40
CA THR A 509 16.67 32.06 -12.60
C THR A 509 18.07 32.57 -12.91
N THR A 510 18.17 33.55 -13.80
CA THR A 510 19.44 34.23 -14.11
C THR A 510 19.93 35.14 -12.97
N THR A 511 19.06 35.47 -12.02
CA THR A 511 19.35 36.29 -10.83
C THR A 511 18.94 35.54 -9.57
N GLN A 512 19.91 35.07 -8.79
CA GLN A 512 19.66 34.30 -7.55
C GLN A 512 18.84 35.08 -6.51
N GLN A 513 18.83 36.42 -6.58
CA GLN A 513 17.99 37.31 -5.77
C GLN A 513 17.68 38.59 -6.55
N PRO A 514 16.51 38.71 -7.18
CA PRO A 514 16.14 39.92 -7.90
C PRO A 514 15.90 41.07 -6.91
N ILE A 515 16.52 42.23 -7.15
CA ILE A 515 16.33 43.44 -6.34
C ILE A 515 15.02 44.15 -6.71
N SER A 516 14.43 44.93 -5.79
CA SER A 516 12.99 45.29 -5.87
C SER A 516 12.48 46.15 -7.01
N GLU A 517 13.29 46.43 -8.03
CA GLU A 517 12.88 47.21 -9.19
C GLU A 517 12.96 46.41 -10.50
N GLU A 518 13.45 45.17 -10.47
CA GLU A 518 13.73 44.39 -11.68
C GLU A 518 12.72 43.24 -11.90
N MET A 519 12.43 42.97 -13.18
CA MET A 519 11.82 41.70 -13.60
C MET A 519 12.86 40.59 -13.50
N ALA A 520 12.44 39.39 -13.11
CA ALA A 520 13.31 38.23 -13.09
C ALA A 520 12.93 37.26 -14.21
N THR A 521 13.93 36.82 -14.98
CA THR A 521 13.74 35.82 -16.03
C THR A 521 13.91 34.43 -15.44
N PHE A 522 12.86 33.62 -15.57
CA PHE A 522 12.83 32.22 -15.19
C PHE A 522 12.90 31.32 -16.42
N THR A 523 13.57 30.19 -16.29
CA THR A 523 13.74 29.17 -17.32
C THR A 523 13.44 27.80 -16.75
N ALA A 524 12.63 27.01 -17.45
CA ALA A 524 12.38 25.61 -17.13
C ALA A 524 12.52 24.76 -18.40
N SER A 525 13.07 23.56 -18.24
CA SER A 525 12.96 22.54 -19.28
C SER A 525 11.63 21.84 -19.16
N VAL A 526 10.87 21.73 -20.26
CA VAL A 526 9.60 20.99 -20.28
C VAL A 526 9.57 20.13 -21.52
N SER A 527 9.36 18.83 -21.36
CA SER A 527 9.34 17.88 -22.46
C SER A 527 8.23 16.88 -22.29
N ASP A 528 7.73 16.38 -23.40
CA ASP A 528 6.65 15.41 -23.44
C ASP A 528 6.78 14.60 -24.75
N PRO A 529 6.66 13.26 -24.75
CA PRO A 529 6.68 12.45 -25.97
C PRO A 529 5.58 12.78 -26.98
N SER A 530 4.34 13.04 -26.54
CA SER A 530 3.22 13.47 -27.40
C SER A 530 3.31 14.97 -27.76
N GLY A 531 4.05 15.71 -26.94
CA GLY A 531 4.55 17.05 -27.21
C GLY A 531 3.84 18.12 -26.39
N VAL A 532 4.58 19.17 -26.07
CA VAL A 532 4.12 20.23 -25.14
C VAL A 532 3.24 21.26 -25.87
N LYS A 533 2.02 21.46 -25.38
CA LYS A 533 1.05 22.44 -25.90
C LYS A 533 1.24 23.82 -25.30
N ASN A 534 1.36 23.92 -23.97
CA ASN A 534 1.59 25.18 -23.30
C ASN A 534 2.29 25.01 -21.96
N VAL A 535 3.02 26.05 -21.54
CA VAL A 535 3.73 26.10 -20.26
C VAL A 535 3.47 27.44 -19.62
N SER A 536 3.25 27.45 -18.31
CA SER A 536 3.06 28.66 -17.52
C SER A 536 3.75 28.57 -16.17
N VAL A 537 4.06 29.73 -15.59
CA VAL A 537 4.48 29.84 -14.20
C VAL A 537 3.38 30.54 -13.41
N GLU A 538 3.07 30.00 -12.24
CA GLU A 538 2.05 30.52 -11.34
C GLU A 538 2.60 30.82 -9.95
N TYR A 539 2.02 31.81 -9.29
CA TYR A 539 2.11 31.97 -7.83
C TYR A 539 0.83 32.53 -7.25
N VAL A 540 0.61 32.30 -5.95
CA VAL A 540 -0.54 32.86 -5.22
C VAL A 540 -0.07 34.01 -4.34
N LEU A 541 -0.70 35.17 -4.48
CA LEU A 541 -0.46 36.34 -3.63
C LEU A 541 -1.79 36.91 -3.14
N ASN A 542 -1.96 37.02 -1.83
CA ASN A 542 -3.20 37.50 -1.20
C ASN A 542 -4.47 36.75 -1.67
N GLY A 543 -4.36 35.43 -1.91
CA GLY A 543 -5.45 34.59 -2.40
C GLY A 543 -5.78 34.74 -3.89
N ILE A 544 -4.95 35.44 -4.65
CA ILE A 544 -5.09 35.60 -6.11
C ILE A 544 -3.97 34.82 -6.80
N THR A 545 -4.34 33.93 -7.71
CA THR A 545 -3.39 33.24 -8.60
C THR A 545 -2.96 34.18 -9.72
N HIS A 546 -1.65 34.36 -9.86
CA HIS A 546 -1.01 35.08 -10.94
C HIS A 546 -0.36 34.07 -11.89
N THR A 547 -0.82 34.01 -13.14
CA THR A 547 -0.33 33.07 -14.16
C THR A 547 0.39 33.82 -15.28
N PHE A 548 1.58 33.35 -15.64
CA PHE A 548 2.40 33.92 -16.70
C PHE A 548 2.74 32.82 -17.72
N ALA A 549 2.28 32.98 -18.96
CA ALA A 549 2.65 32.05 -20.03
C ALA A 549 4.15 32.13 -20.32
N MET A 550 4.81 30.98 -20.36
CA MET A 550 6.19 30.90 -20.80
C MET A 550 6.26 30.82 -22.32
N THR A 551 7.33 31.36 -22.89
CA THR A 551 7.64 31.29 -24.32
C THR A 551 8.92 30.50 -24.54
N GLY A 552 8.90 29.56 -25.47
CA GLY A 552 9.99 28.62 -25.68
C GLY A 552 9.75 27.67 -26.85
N SER A 553 10.80 26.97 -27.27
CA SER A 553 10.76 25.84 -28.20
C SER A 553 11.87 24.86 -27.83
N ASP A 554 11.82 23.65 -28.41
CA ASP A 554 12.85 22.62 -28.23
C ASP A 554 13.10 22.26 -26.75
N GLY A 555 12.01 22.23 -25.98
CA GLY A 555 11.99 21.80 -24.58
C GLY A 555 12.52 22.84 -23.58
N GLN A 556 12.79 24.08 -23.99
CA GLN A 556 13.25 25.15 -23.10
C GLN A 556 12.29 26.33 -23.14
N TYR A 557 11.72 26.68 -21.99
CA TYR A 557 10.69 27.72 -21.84
C TYR A 557 11.15 28.81 -20.89
N THR A 558 10.82 30.05 -21.23
CA THR A 558 11.26 31.25 -20.48
C THR A 558 10.12 32.22 -20.22
N VAL A 559 10.17 32.91 -19.09
CA VAL A 559 9.21 33.95 -18.73
C VAL A 559 9.84 35.03 -17.86
N ASP A 560 9.45 36.28 -18.08
CA ASP A 560 9.80 37.40 -17.21
C ASP A 560 8.67 37.65 -16.22
N ILE A 561 8.96 37.53 -14.93
CA ILE A 561 8.00 37.75 -13.85
C ILE A 561 8.27 39.11 -13.19
N PRO A 562 7.27 40.01 -13.12
CA PRO A 562 7.38 41.26 -12.38
C PRO A 562 7.55 41.03 -10.89
N ASN A 563 8.35 41.86 -10.23
CA ASN A 563 8.55 41.81 -8.78
C ASN A 563 7.22 41.89 -7.99
N PRO A 564 6.84 40.84 -7.24
CA PRO A 564 5.63 40.82 -6.41
C PRO A 564 5.79 41.64 -5.10
N GLY A 565 6.99 42.10 -4.78
CA GLY A 565 7.31 42.92 -3.60
C GLY A 565 7.42 42.13 -2.30
N THR A 566 7.43 40.80 -2.39
CA THR A 566 7.49 39.85 -1.28
C THR A 566 8.07 38.51 -1.76
N THR A 567 8.32 37.58 -0.85
CA THR A 567 8.56 36.17 -1.20
C THR A 567 7.29 35.55 -1.77
N VAL A 568 7.43 34.81 -2.85
CA VAL A 568 6.36 33.98 -3.44
C VAL A 568 6.92 32.58 -3.74
N ASN A 569 6.05 31.58 -3.70
CA ASN A 569 6.35 30.24 -4.18
C ASN A 569 5.86 30.15 -5.63
N LEU A 570 6.79 29.89 -6.54
CA LEU A 570 6.48 29.67 -7.95
C LEU A 570 6.20 28.18 -8.17
N ARG A 571 5.27 27.89 -9.08
CA ARG A 571 5.08 26.56 -9.66
C ARG A 571 5.03 26.67 -11.17
N VAL A 572 5.56 25.67 -11.86
CA VAL A 572 5.44 25.51 -13.31
C VAL A 572 4.25 24.59 -13.56
N VAL A 573 3.38 24.99 -14.48
CA VAL A 573 2.24 24.18 -14.94
C VAL A 573 2.37 24.01 -16.44
N ALA A 574 2.38 22.77 -16.91
CA ALA A 574 2.49 22.44 -18.33
C ALA A 574 1.33 21.54 -18.77
N TYR A 575 0.95 21.66 -20.03
CA TYR A 575 -0.01 20.78 -20.69
C TYR A 575 0.60 20.24 -21.98
N ASP A 576 0.34 18.97 -22.29
CA ASP A 576 0.61 18.34 -23.59
C ASP A 576 -0.52 18.61 -24.60
N ASN A 577 -0.40 17.98 -25.77
CA ASN A 577 -1.34 18.11 -26.88
C ASN A 577 -2.71 17.46 -26.61
N ASP A 578 -2.77 16.45 -25.76
CA ASP A 578 -3.95 15.70 -25.37
C ASP A 578 -4.65 16.26 -24.12
N ASN A 579 -4.05 17.30 -23.53
CA ASN A 579 -4.50 18.08 -22.37
C ASN A 579 -4.30 17.39 -21.03
N ASN A 580 -3.39 16.42 -20.93
CA ASN A 580 -2.88 16.06 -19.62
C ASN A 580 -2.03 17.23 -19.13
N TYR A 581 -1.81 17.28 -17.82
CA TYR A 581 -1.08 18.38 -17.23
C TYR A 581 -0.16 17.89 -16.14
N ALA A 582 0.92 18.64 -15.95
CA ALA A 582 1.84 18.41 -14.88
C ALA A 582 2.12 19.71 -14.12
N ILE A 583 2.42 19.58 -12.83
CA ILE A 583 2.83 20.67 -11.96
C ILE A 583 4.14 20.29 -11.29
N ARG A 584 5.11 21.19 -11.36
CA ARG A 584 6.31 21.13 -10.51
C ARG A 584 6.41 22.42 -9.70
N GLY A 585 6.46 22.29 -8.37
CA GLY A 585 6.06 23.35 -7.45
C GLY A 585 7.11 23.82 -6.44
N ASP A 586 6.66 24.80 -5.64
CA ASP A 586 7.26 25.27 -4.40
C ASP A 586 8.71 25.83 -4.47
N PHE A 587 9.07 26.39 -5.63
CA PHE A 587 10.28 27.20 -5.77
C PHE A 587 10.11 28.55 -5.03
N ALA A 588 10.60 28.62 -3.79
CA ALA A 588 10.58 29.84 -2.99
C ALA A 588 11.55 30.89 -3.56
N VAL A 589 11.02 32.00 -4.06
CA VAL A 589 11.83 33.11 -4.59
C VAL A 589 11.64 34.36 -3.76
N ILE A 590 12.75 34.89 -3.25
CA ILE A 590 12.79 36.11 -2.42
C ILE A 590 13.16 37.30 -3.31
N TRP A 591 12.24 38.27 -3.42
CA TRP A 591 12.57 39.59 -3.94
C TRP A 591 12.98 40.52 -2.79
N GLU A 592 14.27 40.84 -2.70
CA GLU A 592 14.76 41.78 -1.70
C GLU A 592 14.25 43.20 -2.00
N ARG A 593 13.71 43.89 -0.97
CA ARG A 593 13.39 45.32 -1.09
C ARG A 593 14.66 46.10 -1.44
N SER A 594 14.64 46.91 -2.52
CA SER A 594 15.71 47.84 -2.82
C SER A 594 15.93 48.70 -1.58
N GLY A 595 17.19 48.83 -1.17
CA GLY A 595 17.59 49.42 0.10
C GLY A 595 17.00 50.80 0.36
N GLY A 596 15.84 50.84 1.01
CA GLY A 596 15.45 51.98 1.82
C GLY A 596 16.35 51.97 3.04
N ILE A 597 17.24 52.95 3.14
CA ILE A 597 18.10 53.17 4.31
C ILE A 597 17.24 53.01 5.57
N ASP A 598 17.64 52.09 6.46
CA ASP A 598 16.98 51.85 7.74
C ASP A 598 16.68 53.21 8.41
N PRO A 599 15.42 53.54 8.76
CA PRO A 599 15.09 54.76 9.47
C PRO A 599 15.94 54.96 10.72
N LEU A 600 16.40 53.86 11.35
CA LEU A 600 17.32 53.88 12.48
C LEU A 600 18.71 54.41 12.09
N LEU A 601 19.22 54.07 10.89
CA LEU A 601 20.50 54.55 10.38
C LEU A 601 20.43 56.04 9.96
N ILE A 602 19.30 56.50 9.41
CA ILE A 602 19.04 57.94 9.17
C ILE A 602 18.98 58.70 10.50
N ALA A 603 18.34 58.13 11.53
CA ALA A 603 18.31 58.72 12.87
C ALA A 603 19.70 58.79 13.52
N ILE A 604 20.54 57.76 13.36
CA ILE A 604 21.91 57.73 13.89
C ILE A 604 22.81 58.77 13.19
N ILE A 605 22.71 58.90 11.86
CA ILE A 605 23.45 59.93 11.10
C ILE A 605 22.96 61.34 11.47
N GLY A 606 21.65 61.52 11.67
CA GLY A 606 21.05 62.77 12.14
C GLY A 606 21.52 63.15 13.54
N ILE A 607 21.59 62.21 14.48
CA ILE A 607 22.08 62.44 15.85
C ILE A 607 23.59 62.74 15.84
N ALA A 608 24.40 62.03 15.05
CA ALA A 608 25.82 62.29 14.93
C ALA A 608 26.13 63.68 14.34
N ALA A 609 25.33 64.15 13.37
CA ALA A 609 25.44 65.50 12.81
C ALA A 609 25.08 66.59 13.83
N VAL A 610 24.04 66.37 14.66
CA VAL A 610 23.65 67.30 15.73
C VAL A 610 24.71 67.35 16.84
N VAL A 611 25.27 66.20 17.24
CA VAL A 611 26.36 66.14 18.24
C VAL A 611 27.63 66.81 17.70
N GLY A 612 27.98 66.61 16.42
CA GLY A 612 29.10 67.28 15.77
C GLY A 612 28.95 68.81 15.74
N ILE A 613 27.75 69.32 15.45
CA ILE A 613 27.47 70.77 15.48
C ILE A 613 27.54 71.32 16.91
N VAL A 614 27.03 70.61 17.91
CA VAL A 614 27.10 71.04 19.32
C VAL A 614 28.55 71.06 19.83
N VAL A 615 29.38 70.09 19.46
CA VAL A 615 30.80 70.05 19.84
C VAL A 615 31.58 71.20 19.18
N VAL A 616 31.31 71.54 17.92
CA VAL A 616 31.95 72.68 17.24
C VAL A 616 31.50 74.01 17.85
N VAL A 617 30.22 74.17 18.21
CA VAL A 617 29.73 75.38 18.88
C VAL A 617 30.31 75.55 20.29
N ILE A 618 30.51 74.44 21.03
CA ILE A 618 31.17 74.47 22.35
C ILE A 618 32.66 74.81 22.22
N LEU A 619 33.36 74.24 21.23
CA LEU A 619 34.79 74.52 21.00
C LEU A 619 35.05 75.94 20.49
N ILE A 620 34.12 76.56 19.75
CA ILE A 620 34.19 77.96 19.33
C ILE A 620 33.94 78.92 20.51
N LYS A 621 33.15 78.53 21.52
CA LYS A 621 32.93 79.33 22.74
C LYS A 621 34.05 79.24 23.78
N MET A 622 34.97 78.28 23.65
CA MET A 622 36.09 78.07 24.57
C MET A 622 37.43 78.65 24.06
N ARG A 623 37.39 79.56 23.08
CA ARG A 623 38.54 80.39 22.67
C ARG A 623 38.33 81.86 22.99
#